data_AF-A0A1G7AUG9-F1
#
_entry.id   AF-A0A1G7AUG9-F1
#
_cell.length_a   1.000
_cell.length_b   1.000
_cell.length_c   1.000
_cell.angle_alpha   90.00
_cell.angle_beta   90.00
_cell.angle_gamma   90.00
#
_symmetry.space_group_name_H-M   'P 1'
#
loop_
_entity.id
_entity.type
_entity.pdbx_description
1 polymer ?
#
loop_
_entity_poly.entity_id
_entity_poly.type
_entity_poly.pdbx_seq_one_letter_code
_entity_poly.pdbx_strand_id
1 'polypeptide(L)' 'MDYYKLTEKRSMTPAKFLKILDRHGTVVSIERAEKILELVYKLSNLSMKETLMQIPDRHIKSNKKIFKRQTRKIKNENS' A
#
# COMPACT_ATOMS: atom_id res chain seq x y z
N MET A 1 -20.65 -11.20 -13.44
CA MET A 1 -20.19 -11.46 -12.05
C MET A 1 -18.97 -10.58 -11.87
N ASP A 2 -19.20 -9.30 -11.60
CA ASP A 2 -18.18 -8.26 -11.70
C ASP A 2 -17.58 -8.01 -10.32
N TYR A 3 -17.00 -9.06 -9.74
CA TYR A 3 -16.31 -8.96 -8.48
C TYR A 3 -14.91 -8.39 -8.75
N TYR A 4 -14.64 -7.21 -8.20
CA TYR A 4 -13.34 -6.51 -8.18
C TYR A 4 -12.92 -5.72 -9.43
N LYS A 5 -13.64 -4.63 -9.75
CA LYS A 5 -13.03 -3.46 -10.40
C LYS A 5 -12.05 -2.78 -9.43
N LEU A 6 -10.90 -3.40 -9.20
CA LEU A 6 -9.79 -2.75 -8.50
C LEU A 6 -9.14 -1.76 -9.48
N THR A 7 -9.47 -0.48 -9.33
CA THR A 7 -8.73 0.65 -9.92
C THR A 7 -7.39 0.86 -9.21
N GLU A 8 -6.70 -0.22 -8.86
CA GLU A 8 -5.32 -0.14 -8.38
C GLU A 8 -4.43 0.16 -9.59
N LYS A 9 -3.59 1.19 -9.48
CA LYS A 9 -2.59 1.51 -10.51
C LYS A 9 -1.58 0.36 -10.58
N ARG A 10 -1.86 -0.66 -11.39
CA ARG A 10 -0.93 -1.76 -11.65
C ARG A 10 0.25 -1.22 -12.47
N SER A 11 1.45 -1.28 -11.89
CA SER A 11 2.69 -0.89 -12.57
C SER A 11 3.07 -1.86 -13.70
N MET A 12 2.68 -3.14 -13.56
CA MET A 12 3.04 -4.21 -14.48
C MET A 12 1.86 -4.60 -15.38
N THR A 13 2.08 -4.54 -16.69
CA THR A 13 1.11 -4.96 -17.71
C THR A 13 1.39 -6.41 -18.15
N PRO A 14 0.38 -7.14 -18.67
CA PRO A 14 0.58 -8.50 -19.18
C PRO A 14 1.67 -8.59 -20.24
N ALA A 15 1.77 -7.60 -21.13
CA ALA A 15 2.80 -7.55 -22.16
C ALA A 15 4.22 -7.38 -21.58
N LYS A 16 4.39 -6.59 -20.51
CA LYS A 16 5.67 -6.50 -19.80
C LYS A 16 5.98 -7.81 -19.08
N PHE A 17 4.97 -8.44 -18.51
CA PHE A 17 5.12 -9.72 -17.81
C PHE A 17 5.53 -10.86 -18.75
N LEU A 18 4.96 -10.93 -19.95
CA LEU A 18 5.41 -11.86 -20.99
C LEU A 18 6.90 -11.72 -21.30
N LYS A 19 7.41 -10.49 -21.46
CA LYS A 19 8.85 -10.27 -21.69
C LYS A 19 9.71 -10.75 -20.54
N ILE A 20 9.20 -10.72 -19.31
CA ILE A 20 9.91 -11.24 -18.13
C ILE A 20 9.89 -12.77 -18.15
N LEU A 21 8.74 -13.38 -18.40
CA LEU A 21 8.59 -14.84 -18.49
C LEU A 21 9.48 -15.42 -19.61
N ASP A 22 9.55 -14.75 -20.76
CA ASP A 22 10.37 -15.15 -21.89
C ASP A 22 11.87 -15.12 -21.55
N ARG A 23 12.33 -14.10 -20.81
CA ARG A 23 13.71 -14.04 -20.28
C ARG A 23 14.06 -15.19 -19.35
N HIS A 24 13.06 -15.75 -18.65
CA HIS A 24 13.24 -16.89 -17.76
C HIS A 24 12.97 -18.25 -18.46
N GLY A 25 12.83 -18.26 -19.79
CA GLY A 25 12.63 -19.48 -20.58
C GLY A 25 11.20 -20.03 -20.56
N THR A 26 10.24 -19.25 -20.04
CA THR A 26 8.82 -19.63 -20.03
C THR A 26 8.06 -18.93 -21.16
N VAL A 27 7.81 -19.68 -22.23
CA VAL A 27 6.98 -19.22 -23.35
C VAL A 27 5.53 -19.56 -23.05
N VAL A 28 4.70 -18.52 -22.89
CA VAL A 28 3.29 -18.67 -22.52
C VAL A 28 2.44 -17.74 -23.39
N SER A 29 1.20 -18.14 -23.67
CA SER A 29 0.24 -17.26 -24.38
C SER A 29 -0.13 -16.04 -23.52
N ILE A 30 -0.57 -14.97 -24.17
CA ILE A 30 -0.94 -13.71 -23.49
C ILE A 30 -2.02 -13.94 -22.43
N GLU A 31 -3.02 -14.77 -22.73
CA GLU A 31 -4.11 -15.11 -21.81
C GLU A 31 -3.63 -15.86 -20.57
N ARG A 32 -2.64 -16.75 -20.75
CA ARG A 32 -2.04 -17.47 -19.62
C ARG A 32 -1.18 -16.52 -18.80
N ALA A 33 -0.43 -15.61 -19.44
CA ALA A 33 0.34 -14.60 -18.74
C ALA A 33 -0.56 -13.67 -17.91
N GLU A 34 -1.75 -13.32 -18.38
CA GLU A 34 -2.75 -12.57 -17.60
C GLU A 34 -3.19 -13.31 -16.34
N LYS A 35 -3.52 -14.61 -16.47
CA LYS A 35 -3.92 -15.45 -15.33
C LYS A 35 -2.79 -15.62 -14.31
N ILE A 36 -1.56 -15.86 -14.79
CA ILE A 36 -0.38 -15.98 -13.93
C ILE A 36 -0.12 -14.64 -13.22
N LEU A 37 -0.21 -13.53 -13.94
CA LEU A 37 -0.04 -12.19 -13.36
C LEU A 37 -1.07 -11.94 -12.25
N GLU A 38 -2.32 -12.33 -12.46
CA GLU A 38 -3.36 -12.23 -11.44
C GLU A 38 -3.04 -13.07 -10.20
N LEU A 39 -2.55 -14.30 -10.37
CA LEU A 39 -2.11 -15.15 -9.27
C LEU A 39 -0.95 -14.54 -8.50
N VAL A 40 0.07 -14.03 -9.20
CA VAL A 40 1.22 -13.37 -8.58
C VAL A 40 0.77 -12.19 -7.70
N TYR A 41 -0.17 -11.37 -8.18
CA TYR A 41 -0.72 -10.29 -7.38
C TYR A 41 -1.44 -10.77 -6.13
N LYS A 42 -2.29 -11.79 -6.25
CA LYS A 42 -3.02 -12.37 -5.10
C LYS A 42 -2.07 -12.92 -4.05
N LEU A 43 -1.05 -13.67 -4.47
CA LEU A 43 -0.04 -14.24 -3.58
C LEU A 43 0.82 -13.16 -2.92
N SER A 44 1.25 -12.15 -3.69
CA SER A 44 2.02 -11.03 -3.15
C SER A 44 1.23 -10.26 -2.09
N ASN A 45 -0.04 -9.97 -2.36
CA ASN A 45 -0.92 -9.31 -1.39
C ASN A 45 -1.16 -10.16 -0.14
N LEU A 46 -1.29 -11.48 -0.29
CA LEU A 46 -1.44 -12.40 0.84
C LEU A 46 -0.18 -12.39 1.73
N SER A 47 1.00 -12.55 1.12
CA SER A 47 2.28 -12.54 1.83
C SER A 47 2.51 -11.20 2.55
N MET A 48 2.18 -10.07 1.91
CA MET A 48 2.27 -8.76 2.55
C MET A 48 1.32 -8.62 3.74
N LYS A 49 0.09 -9.15 3.64
CA LYS A 49 -0.84 -9.14 4.77
C LYS A 49 -0.33 -9.97 5.93
N GLU A 50 0.16 -11.18 5.67
CA GLU A 50 0.71 -12.05 6.72
C GLU A 50 1.92 -11.41 7.41
N THR A 51 2.84 -10.85 6.64
CA THR A 51 4.02 -10.17 7.20
C THR A 51 3.63 -8.96 8.04
N LEU A 52 2.68 -8.13 7.59
CA LEU A 52 2.18 -7.00 8.37
C LEU A 52 1.45 -7.43 9.65
N MET A 53 0.68 -8.52 9.63
CA MET A 53 0.01 -9.04 10.83
C MET A 53 0.98 -9.54 11.90
N GLN A 54 2.18 -9.99 11.50
CA GLN A 54 3.22 -10.43 12.42
C GLN A 54 4.00 -9.27 13.04
N ILE A 55 3.88 -8.05 12.50
CA ILE A 55 4.48 -6.87 13.13
C ILE A 55 3.65 -6.57 14.37
N PRO A 56 4.21 -6.71 15.60
CA PRO A 56 3.47 -6.35 16.79
C PRO A 56 3.12 -4.88 16.68
N ASP A 57 1.86 -4.54 16.95
CA ASP A 57 1.39 -3.15 17.07
C ASP A 57 2.24 -2.46 18.12
N ARG A 58 3.35 -1.85 17.67
CA ARG A 58 4.07 -0.87 18.45
C ARG A 58 3.11 0.30 18.50
N HIS A 59 2.22 0.30 19.49
CA HIS A 59 1.44 1.45 19.89
C HIS A 59 2.45 2.54 20.22
N ILE A 60 2.88 3.29 19.21
CA ILE A 60 3.58 4.55 19.38
C ILE A 60 2.51 5.43 20.01
N LYS A 61 2.46 5.43 21.35
CA LYS A 61 1.67 6.40 22.11
C LYS A 61 2.09 7.73 21.53
N SER A 62 1.21 8.33 20.72
CA SER A 62 1.47 9.62 20.14
C SER A 62 1.48 10.57 21.34
N ASN A 63 2.66 10.81 21.90
CA ASN A 63 2.91 11.86 22.86
C ASN A 63 2.78 13.17 22.08
N LYS A 64 1.55 13.49 21.64
CA LYS A 64 1.18 14.81 21.16
C LYS A 64 1.35 15.72 22.36
N LYS A 65 2.55 16.27 22.53
CA LYS A 65 2.81 17.36 23.46
C LYS A 65 1.98 18.54 22.95
N ILE A 66 0.76 18.67 23.48
CA ILE A 66 -0.09 19.83 23.23
C ILE A 66 0.65 21.01 23.86
N PHE A 67 1.36 21.79 23.04
CA PHE A 67 1.95 23.04 23.46
C PHE A 67 0.81 24.00 23.83
N LYS A 68 0.52 24.13 25.13
CA LYS A 68 -0.39 25.14 25.64
C LYS A 68 0.27 26.50 25.45
N ARG A 69 -0.18 27.28 24.45
CA ARG A 69 0.22 28.70 24.32
C ARG A 69 -0.34 29.45 25.53
N GLN A 70 0.52 29.99 26.38
CA GLN A 70 0.10 30.94 27.40
C GLN A 70 -0.39 32.21 26.69
N THR A 71 -1.67 32.51 26.83
CA THR A 71 -2.21 33.80 26.41
C THR A 71 -1.75 34.86 27.42
N ARG A 72 -1.03 35.88 26.95
CA ARG A 72 -0.72 37.06 27.78
C ARG A 72 -2.03 37.76 28.09
N LYS A 73 -2.40 37.84 29.37
CA LYS A 73 -3.47 38.74 29.81
C LYS A 73 -2.98 40.17 29.58
N ILE A 74 -3.56 40.84 28.59
CA ILE A 74 -3.39 42.28 28.42
C ILE A 74 -4.16 42.91 29.59
N LYS A 75 -3.43 43.38 30.61
CA LYS A 75 -3.98 44.30 31.61
C LYS A 75 -4.09 45.66 30.93
N ASN A 76 -5.30 46.06 30.55
CA ASN A 76 -5.59 47.47 30.29
C ASN A 76 -5.73 48.15 31.65
N GLU A 77 -4.59 48.55 32.23
CA GLU A 77 -4.54 49.62 33.21
C GLU A 77 -4.38 50.91 32.40
N ASN A 78 -5.44 51.72 32.34
CA ASN A 78 -5.48 53.17 32.04
C ASN A 78 -6.93 53.59 32.37
N SER A 79 -7.15 54.20 33.54
CA SER A 79 -7.18 55.67 33.77
C SER A 79 -8.44 56.31 33.20
#